data_AF-B0MYT9-F1
#
_entry.id   AF-B0MYT9-F1
#
_cell.length_a   1.000
_cell.length_b   1.000
_cell.length_c   1.000
_cell.angle_alpha   90.00
_cell.angle_beta   90.00
_cell.angle_gamma   90.00
#
_symmetry.space_group_name_H-M   'P 1'
#
loop_
_entity.id
_entity.type
_entity.pdbx_description
1 polymer ?
#
loop_
_entity_poly.entity_id
_entity_poly.type
_entity_poly.pdbx_seq_one_letter_code
_entity_poly.pdbx_strand_id
1 'polypeptide(L)'
;MNEKEADAIRKSMYESLLMDENDKIVHWDFDPMRRELREYVDIACGCDEQTYGIRTPQFEYRYCTGKIKMPFAKSDYLANDDIIATVMGLGLDVEKFWFVLVFIYDYVETSFKNCGLVKPASLDKAVQNLFKELGEDFADDDIEITLKKNRKKVEVLPVIKRGILDWLRETYERECKGRKIQYYGIDTGNFDQTYPSTSYRIYRTVEMYRDMLNTLLGDNRPKQPDKSVSLNRLLLISRICYLYKFTYNDSFLYSDDSLKGIIKSCKGRMPATYSAVYL
;
A
#
# COMPACT_ATOMS: atom_id res chain seq x y z
N MET A 1 -21.72 -5.55 -31.03
CA MET A 1 -21.37 -6.66 -30.12
C MET A 1 -22.61 -6.99 -29.31
N ASN A 2 -23.09 -8.22 -29.37
CA ASN A 2 -24.22 -8.63 -28.53
C ASN A 2 -23.74 -8.91 -27.08
N GLU A 3 -24.65 -8.88 -26.11
CA GLU A 3 -24.32 -9.02 -24.68
C GLU A 3 -23.61 -10.36 -24.36
N LYS A 4 -23.95 -11.43 -25.08
CA LYS A 4 -23.29 -12.74 -24.94
C LYS A 4 -21.84 -12.76 -25.44
N GLU A 5 -21.54 -12.05 -26.52
CA GLU A 5 -20.17 -11.88 -27.02
C GLU A 5 -19.33 -11.05 -26.04
N ALA A 6 -19.92 -10.01 -25.46
CA ALA A 6 -19.27 -9.19 -24.45
C ALA A 6 -18.94 -10.01 -23.18
N ASP A 7 -19.88 -10.84 -22.72
CA ASP A 7 -19.67 -11.71 -21.56
C ASP A 7 -18.62 -12.81 -21.83
N ALA A 8 -18.60 -13.39 -23.04
CA ALA A 8 -17.59 -14.38 -23.41
C ALA A 8 -16.18 -13.79 -23.44
N ILE A 9 -16.03 -12.58 -23.99
CA ILE A 9 -14.76 -11.84 -23.99
C ILE A 9 -14.33 -11.51 -22.56
N ARG A 10 -15.26 -10.99 -21.75
CA ARG A 10 -14.99 -10.64 -20.34
C ARG A 10 -14.56 -11.87 -19.53
N LYS A 11 -15.25 -13.00 -19.71
CA LYS A 11 -14.89 -14.27 -19.05
C LYS A 11 -13.49 -14.75 -19.45
N SER A 12 -13.16 -14.74 -20.74
CA SER A 12 -11.83 -15.12 -21.23
C SER A 12 -10.73 -14.22 -20.65
N MET A 13 -11.00 -12.92 -20.51
CA MET A 13 -10.07 -11.99 -19.85
C MET A 13 -9.86 -12.32 -18.38
N TYR A 14 -10.93 -12.56 -17.63
CA TYR A 14 -10.77 -12.95 -16.22
C TYR A 14 -10.04 -14.27 -16.05
N GLU A 15 -10.29 -15.25 -16.93
CA GLU A 15 -9.56 -16.52 -16.94
C GLU A 15 -8.05 -16.30 -17.16
N SER A 16 -7.67 -15.33 -18.00
CA SER A 16 -6.25 -14.97 -18.22
C SER A 16 -5.59 -14.29 -17.01
N LEU A 17 -6.38 -13.76 -16.06
CA LEU A 17 -5.91 -13.11 -14.83
C LEU A 17 -5.79 -14.08 -13.65
N LEU A 18 -6.23 -15.34 -13.81
CA LEU A 18 -6.12 -16.34 -12.75
C LEU A 18 -4.66 -16.81 -12.62
N MET A 19 -4.10 -16.66 -11.42
CA MET A 19 -2.74 -17.07 -11.12
C MET A 19 -2.63 -18.52 -10.64
N ASP A 20 -3.74 -19.13 -10.19
CA ASP A 20 -3.82 -20.53 -9.75
C ASP A 20 -4.88 -21.28 -10.58
N GLU A 21 -4.57 -22.51 -10.97
CA GLU A 21 -5.44 -23.38 -11.78
C GLU A 21 -6.80 -23.69 -11.10
N ASN A 22 -6.87 -23.55 -9.77
CA ASN A 22 -8.08 -23.81 -8.99
C ASN A 22 -8.89 -22.54 -8.69
N ASP A 23 -8.36 -21.37 -9.01
CA ASP A 23 -9.08 -20.12 -8.75
C ASP A 23 -10.31 -20.01 -9.64
N LYS A 24 -11.36 -19.39 -9.08
CA LYS A 24 -12.60 -19.11 -9.80
C LYS A 24 -13.01 -17.68 -9.53
N ILE A 25 -13.62 -17.06 -10.53
CA ILE A 25 -14.19 -15.73 -10.40
C ILE A 25 -15.49 -15.81 -9.61
N VAL A 26 -15.54 -15.08 -8.50
CA VAL A 26 -16.71 -14.95 -7.62
C VAL A 26 -17.24 -13.52 -7.55
N HIS A 27 -16.46 -12.52 -7.97
CA HIS A 27 -16.90 -11.14 -8.12
C HIS A 27 -16.71 -10.68 -9.57
N TRP A 28 -17.80 -10.22 -10.17
CA TRP A 28 -17.90 -9.85 -11.59
C TRP A 28 -18.15 -8.35 -11.80
N ASP A 29 -18.28 -7.58 -10.72
CA ASP A 29 -18.61 -6.15 -10.77
C ASP A 29 -17.39 -5.25 -10.98
N PHE A 30 -16.17 -5.76 -10.77
CA PHE A 30 -14.93 -5.05 -11.09
C PHE A 30 -14.40 -5.47 -12.45
N ASP A 31 -14.64 -4.68 -13.49
CA ASP A 31 -14.22 -4.97 -14.87
C ASP A 31 -12.76 -4.51 -15.14
N PRO A 32 -11.81 -5.44 -15.41
CA PRO A 32 -10.41 -5.15 -15.71
C PRO A 32 -10.19 -4.37 -17.01
N MET A 33 -11.21 -4.11 -17.82
CA MET A 33 -11.10 -3.26 -19.01
C MET A 33 -11.65 -1.85 -18.77
N ARG A 34 -12.50 -1.66 -17.76
CA ARG A 34 -13.04 -0.35 -17.40
C ARG A 34 -12.05 0.40 -16.52
N ARG A 35 -11.05 1.02 -17.14
CA ARG A 35 -10.03 1.84 -16.46
C ARG A 35 -10.64 2.89 -15.52
N GLU A 36 -11.81 3.43 -15.87
CA GLU A 36 -12.56 4.37 -15.02
C GLU A 36 -12.93 3.79 -13.64
N LEU A 37 -13.20 2.50 -13.51
CA LEU A 37 -13.50 1.87 -12.21
C LEU A 37 -12.27 1.73 -11.33
N ARG A 38 -11.07 1.79 -11.93
CA ARG A 38 -9.78 1.59 -11.28
C ARG A 38 -9.16 2.89 -10.77
N GLU A 39 -9.61 4.03 -11.30
CA GLU A 39 -9.06 5.35 -11.03
C GLU A 39 -8.77 5.58 -9.53
N TYR A 40 -9.72 5.29 -8.65
CA TYR A 40 -9.54 5.53 -7.21
C TYR A 40 -8.56 4.53 -6.58
N VAL A 41 -8.58 3.27 -7.04
CA VAL A 41 -7.62 2.24 -6.62
C VAL A 41 -6.22 2.61 -7.08
N ASP A 42 -6.04 3.02 -8.33
CA ASP A 42 -4.74 3.43 -8.89
C ASP A 42 -4.15 4.60 -8.10
N ILE A 43 -4.98 5.58 -7.75
CA ILE A 43 -4.58 6.72 -6.90
C ILE A 43 -4.21 6.25 -5.49
N ALA A 44 -5.01 5.38 -4.86
CA ALA A 44 -4.72 4.89 -3.51
C ALA A 44 -3.51 3.94 -3.45
N CYS A 45 -3.22 3.23 -4.53
CA CYS A 45 -2.00 2.45 -4.71
C CYS A 45 -0.74 3.34 -4.74
N GLY A 46 -0.91 4.63 -5.05
CA GLY A 46 0.18 5.53 -5.38
C GLY A 46 0.82 5.16 -6.71
N CYS A 47 0.03 4.69 -7.69
CA CYS A 47 0.53 4.37 -9.02
C CYS A 47 1.17 5.62 -9.63
N ASP A 48 2.48 5.62 -9.70
CA ASP A 48 3.32 6.59 -10.37
C ASP A 48 4.18 5.86 -11.42
N GLU A 49 4.92 6.61 -12.23
CA GLU A 49 5.85 6.05 -13.22
C GLU A 49 6.90 5.10 -12.60
N GLN A 50 7.07 5.10 -11.27
CA GLN A 50 8.06 4.31 -10.55
C GLN A 50 7.50 2.96 -10.06
N THR A 51 6.23 2.90 -9.68
CA THR A 51 5.57 1.68 -9.16
C THR A 51 4.98 0.78 -10.23
N TYR A 52 4.97 1.21 -11.51
CA TYR A 52 4.45 0.48 -12.67
C TYR A 52 3.03 -0.10 -12.48
N GLY A 53 2.27 0.43 -11.53
CA GLY A 53 0.92 -0.05 -11.24
C GLY A 53 0.81 -1.49 -10.73
N ILE A 54 1.87 -2.11 -10.20
CA ILE A 54 1.90 -3.55 -9.83
C ILE A 54 0.80 -3.94 -8.83
N ARG A 55 0.38 -3.01 -7.96
CA ARG A 55 -0.61 -3.28 -6.91
C ARG A 55 -2.04 -3.40 -7.42
N THR A 56 -2.39 -2.68 -8.49
CA THR A 56 -3.75 -2.71 -9.02
C THR A 56 -4.10 -4.10 -9.55
N PRO A 57 -3.36 -4.72 -10.49
CA PRO A 57 -3.66 -6.07 -10.97
C PRO A 57 -3.76 -7.12 -9.85
N GLN A 58 -2.91 -6.98 -8.82
CA GLN A 58 -2.93 -7.88 -7.67
C GLN A 58 -4.20 -7.72 -6.83
N PHE A 59 -4.69 -6.48 -6.67
CA PHE A 59 -6.00 -6.22 -6.07
C PHE A 59 -7.12 -6.83 -6.92
N GLU A 60 -7.09 -6.63 -8.25
CA GLU A 60 -8.12 -7.16 -9.17
C GLU A 60 -8.24 -8.67 -9.02
N TYR A 61 -7.11 -9.37 -9.09
CA TYR A 61 -7.04 -10.81 -8.92
C TYR A 61 -7.66 -11.25 -7.60
N ARG A 62 -7.27 -10.63 -6.48
CA ARG A 62 -7.75 -11.01 -5.14
C ARG A 62 -9.22 -10.71 -4.92
N TYR A 63 -9.69 -9.58 -5.43
CA TYR A 63 -11.10 -9.21 -5.40
C TYR A 63 -11.92 -10.20 -6.23
N CYS A 64 -11.59 -10.37 -7.51
CA CYS A 64 -12.35 -11.21 -8.43
C CYS A 64 -12.38 -12.67 -7.99
N THR A 65 -11.33 -13.18 -7.35
CA THR A 65 -11.25 -14.56 -6.83
C THR A 65 -11.75 -14.74 -5.39
N GLY A 66 -12.23 -13.66 -4.74
CA GLY A 66 -12.79 -13.73 -3.38
C GLY A 66 -11.77 -14.09 -2.29
N LYS A 67 -10.49 -13.78 -2.53
CA LYS A 67 -9.40 -13.97 -1.56
C LYS A 67 -9.43 -12.92 -0.44
N ILE A 68 -10.10 -11.80 -0.68
CA ILE A 68 -10.33 -10.75 0.32
C ILE A 68 -11.48 -11.19 1.24
N LYS A 69 -11.18 -11.42 2.52
CA LYS A 69 -12.17 -11.81 3.53
C LYS A 69 -12.63 -10.58 4.32
N MET A 70 -13.68 -9.92 3.83
CA MET A 70 -14.22 -8.70 4.43
C MET A 70 -15.29 -9.01 5.49
N PRO A 71 -15.36 -8.22 6.58
CA PRO A 71 -16.40 -8.35 7.59
C PRO A 71 -17.67 -7.53 7.26
N PHE A 72 -17.72 -6.91 6.09
CA PHE A 72 -18.80 -6.10 5.54
C PHE A 72 -19.04 -6.48 4.07
N ALA A 73 -20.26 -6.29 3.60
CA ALA A 73 -20.67 -6.49 2.21
C ALA A 73 -20.92 -5.14 1.50
N LYS A 74 -21.02 -5.18 0.17
CA LYS A 74 -21.39 -3.99 -0.65
C LYS A 74 -22.74 -3.43 -0.23
N SER A 75 -23.69 -4.29 0.16
CA SER A 75 -24.99 -3.88 0.70
C SER A 75 -24.87 -3.07 1.99
N ASP A 76 -23.94 -3.41 2.89
CA ASP A 76 -23.72 -2.67 4.15
C ASP A 76 -23.15 -1.27 3.87
N TYR A 77 -22.26 -1.17 2.88
CA TYR A 77 -21.74 0.11 2.39
C TYR A 77 -22.85 0.98 1.77
N LEU A 78 -23.64 0.40 0.86
CA LEU A 78 -24.72 1.12 0.18
C LEU A 78 -25.86 1.52 1.12
N ALA A 79 -26.09 0.78 2.20
CA ALA A 79 -27.08 1.11 3.23
C ALA A 79 -26.56 2.12 4.28
N ASN A 80 -25.30 2.55 4.19
CA ASN A 80 -24.73 3.51 5.14
C ASN A 80 -24.95 4.95 4.65
N ASP A 81 -26.12 5.51 4.97
CA ASP A 81 -26.53 6.86 4.54
C ASP A 81 -25.47 7.93 4.84
N ASP A 82 -24.83 7.83 6.00
CA ASP A 82 -23.79 8.75 6.45
C ASP A 82 -22.54 8.73 5.57
N ILE A 83 -22.05 7.54 5.20
CA ILE A 83 -20.91 7.38 4.29
C ILE A 83 -21.32 7.80 2.88
N ILE A 84 -22.47 7.32 2.39
CA ILE A 84 -22.94 7.58 1.02
C ILE A 84 -23.17 9.08 0.80
N ALA A 85 -23.88 9.75 1.72
CA ALA A 85 -24.13 11.19 1.63
C ALA A 85 -22.81 11.98 1.66
N THR A 86 -21.83 11.55 2.47
CA THR A 86 -20.52 12.21 2.52
C THR A 86 -19.73 12.00 1.23
N VAL A 87 -19.69 10.79 0.68
CA VAL A 87 -19.01 10.47 -0.59
C VAL A 87 -19.61 11.29 -1.74
N MET A 88 -20.94 11.27 -1.88
CA MET A 88 -21.64 12.06 -2.90
C MET A 88 -21.45 13.57 -2.69
N GLY A 89 -21.52 14.04 -1.44
CA GLY A 89 -21.33 15.45 -1.09
C GLY A 89 -19.91 15.97 -1.34
N LEU A 90 -18.91 15.08 -1.33
CA LEU A 90 -17.54 15.39 -1.75
C LEU A 90 -17.35 15.38 -3.28
N GLY A 91 -18.39 15.01 -4.05
CA GLY A 91 -18.31 14.86 -5.50
C GLY A 91 -17.59 13.58 -5.95
N LEU A 92 -17.50 12.59 -5.07
CA LEU A 92 -16.88 11.30 -5.36
C LEU A 92 -17.92 10.31 -5.90
N ASP A 93 -17.47 9.43 -6.79
CA ASP A 93 -18.28 8.36 -7.36
C ASP A 93 -18.43 7.21 -6.36
N VAL A 94 -19.68 6.86 -6.04
CA VAL A 94 -20.02 5.82 -5.04
C VAL A 94 -19.54 4.43 -5.47
N GLU A 95 -19.61 4.10 -6.76
CA GLU A 95 -19.18 2.80 -7.28
C GLU A 95 -17.66 2.68 -7.28
N LYS A 96 -16.95 3.71 -7.73
CA LYS A 96 -15.48 3.74 -7.64
C LYS A 96 -14.99 3.73 -6.19
N PHE A 97 -15.72 4.43 -5.30
CA PHE A 97 -15.37 4.48 -3.88
C PHE A 97 -15.53 3.13 -3.17
N TRP A 98 -16.48 2.28 -3.61
CA TRP A 98 -16.56 0.90 -3.13
C TRP A 98 -15.25 0.14 -3.37
N PHE A 99 -14.68 0.20 -4.57
CA PHE A 99 -13.48 -0.58 -4.90
C PHE A 99 -12.25 -0.11 -4.14
N VAL A 100 -12.07 1.20 -3.99
CA VAL A 100 -10.96 1.71 -3.17
C VAL A 100 -11.13 1.39 -1.69
N LEU A 101 -12.38 1.31 -1.21
CA LEU A 101 -12.71 0.88 0.13
C LEU A 101 -12.34 -0.59 0.37
N VAL A 102 -12.60 -1.48 -0.59
CA VAL A 102 -12.16 -2.88 -0.52
C VAL A 102 -10.64 -2.99 -0.59
N PHE A 103 -10.00 -2.23 -1.48
CA PHE A 103 -8.55 -2.22 -1.64
C PHE A 103 -7.83 -1.77 -0.36
N ILE A 104 -8.19 -0.62 0.21
CA ILE A 104 -7.55 -0.10 1.42
C ILE A 104 -7.74 -1.08 2.58
N TYR A 105 -8.91 -1.72 2.70
CA TYR A 105 -9.15 -2.75 3.72
C TYR A 105 -8.17 -3.92 3.57
N ASP A 106 -8.08 -4.51 2.37
CA ASP A 106 -7.23 -5.67 2.11
C ASP A 106 -5.74 -5.33 2.26
N TYR A 107 -5.33 -4.17 1.76
CA TYR A 107 -3.96 -3.69 1.90
C TYR A 107 -3.59 -3.49 3.37
N VAL A 108 -4.47 -2.87 4.17
CA VAL A 108 -4.23 -2.67 5.62
C VAL A 108 -4.16 -4.00 6.36
N GLU A 109 -5.09 -4.92 6.13
CA GLU A 109 -5.08 -6.23 6.79
C GLU A 109 -3.82 -7.03 6.47
N THR A 110 -3.38 -7.01 5.20
CA THR A 110 -2.19 -7.73 4.74
C THR A 110 -0.89 -7.01 5.06
N SER A 111 -0.92 -5.70 5.36
CA SER A 111 0.25 -4.94 5.83
C SER A 111 0.69 -5.29 7.25
N PHE A 112 -0.13 -6.02 8.01
CA PHE A 112 0.16 -6.37 9.40
C PHE A 112 -0.02 -7.86 9.71
N LYS A 113 -0.30 -8.69 8.70
CA LYS A 113 -0.39 -10.15 8.80
C LYS A 113 0.60 -10.76 7.84
N ASN A 114 1.53 -11.57 8.34
CA ASN A 114 2.60 -12.15 7.53
C ASN A 114 3.30 -11.07 6.68
N CYS A 115 3.62 -9.93 7.30
CA CYS A 115 4.14 -8.76 6.60
C CYS A 115 5.67 -8.70 6.65
N GLY A 116 6.27 -8.09 5.63
CA GLY A 116 7.71 -7.86 5.61
C GLY A 116 8.05 -6.63 6.46
N LEU A 117 8.95 -6.77 7.42
CA LEU A 117 9.47 -5.63 8.17
C LEU A 117 10.54 -4.91 7.33
N VAL A 118 10.24 -3.70 6.92
CA VAL A 118 11.23 -2.78 6.38
C VAL A 118 12.06 -2.29 7.54
N LYS A 119 13.36 -2.51 7.46
CA LYS A 119 14.32 -1.81 8.31
C LYS A 119 14.93 -0.67 7.49
N PRO A 120 14.19 0.43 7.22
CA PRO A 120 14.72 1.53 6.38
C PRO A 120 15.93 2.19 7.03
N ALA A 121 16.03 2.10 8.37
CA ALA A 121 17.16 2.59 9.14
C ALA A 121 18.43 1.73 8.98
N SER A 122 18.40 0.59 8.28
CA SER A 122 19.59 -0.24 8.15
C SER A 122 20.45 0.10 6.95
N LEU A 123 19.93 0.41 5.75
CA LEU A 123 20.86 0.64 4.62
C LEU A 123 21.49 2.03 4.66
N ASP A 124 20.74 3.13 4.76
CA ASP A 124 21.34 4.47 4.77
C ASP A 124 22.34 4.60 5.93
N LYS A 125 21.95 4.14 7.12
CA LYS A 125 22.84 4.08 8.29
C LYS A 125 23.97 3.07 8.12
N ALA A 126 23.75 1.88 7.54
CA ALA A 126 24.84 0.93 7.33
C ALA A 126 25.82 1.39 6.26
N VAL A 127 25.36 2.05 5.20
CA VAL A 127 26.19 2.63 4.15
C VAL A 127 26.98 3.80 4.70
N GLN A 128 26.34 4.70 5.48
CA GLN A 128 27.03 5.78 6.17
C GLN A 128 28.03 5.28 7.21
N ASN A 129 27.66 4.24 8.00
CA ASN A 129 28.59 3.61 8.94
C ASN A 129 29.76 2.93 8.20
N LEU A 130 29.49 2.22 7.10
CA LEU A 130 30.51 1.59 6.27
C LEU A 130 31.47 2.63 5.69
N PHE A 131 30.96 3.74 5.16
CA PHE A 131 31.78 4.85 4.68
C PHE A 131 32.59 5.51 5.81
N LYS A 132 32.03 5.60 7.01
CA LYS A 132 32.76 6.11 8.17
C LYS A 132 33.88 5.16 8.62
N GLU A 133 33.66 3.85 8.58
CA GLU A 133 34.65 2.84 8.98
C GLU A 133 35.77 2.66 7.95
N LEU A 134 35.43 2.70 6.66
CA LEU A 134 36.38 2.56 5.56
C LEU A 134 37.10 3.87 5.19
N GLY A 135 36.59 5.02 5.64
CA GLY A 135 37.14 6.33 5.30
C GLY A 135 36.78 6.82 3.88
N GLU A 136 37.47 7.88 3.45
CA GLU A 136 37.25 8.47 2.12
C GLU A 136 38.02 7.74 1.01
N ASP A 137 39.07 6.99 1.37
CA ASP A 137 39.93 6.28 0.42
C ASP A 137 39.65 4.77 0.42
N PHE A 138 38.93 4.30 -0.60
CA PHE A 138 38.68 2.87 -0.80
C PHE A 138 39.80 2.15 -1.54
N ALA A 139 40.89 2.85 -1.88
CA ALA A 139 42.09 2.25 -2.46
C ALA A 139 43.05 1.69 -1.39
N ASP A 140 42.68 1.76 -0.11
CA ASP A 140 43.41 1.13 0.97
C ASP A 140 43.49 -0.39 0.76
N ASP A 141 44.73 -0.89 0.64
CA ASP A 141 45.03 -2.30 0.39
C ASP A 141 44.59 -3.20 1.57
N ASP A 142 44.34 -2.62 2.75
CA ASP A 142 43.81 -3.32 3.93
C ASP A 142 42.29 -3.61 3.85
N ILE A 143 41.57 -3.03 2.88
CA ILE A 143 40.13 -3.26 2.71
C ILE A 143 39.87 -4.60 1.99
N GLU A 144 39.31 -5.57 2.73
CA GLU A 144 39.00 -6.89 2.20
C GLU A 144 37.49 -7.13 2.01
N ILE A 145 37.06 -7.36 0.76
CA ILE A 145 35.72 -7.88 0.45
C ILE A 145 35.79 -9.39 0.33
N THR A 146 35.04 -10.10 1.18
CA THR A 146 34.91 -11.56 1.12
C THR A 146 33.59 -11.96 0.46
N LEU A 147 33.66 -12.73 -0.63
CA LEU A 147 32.50 -13.39 -1.22
C LEU A 147 32.52 -14.89 -0.88
N LYS A 148 31.35 -15.50 -0.68
CA LYS A 148 31.21 -16.94 -0.45
C LYS A 148 30.13 -17.55 -1.33
N LYS A 149 30.41 -18.71 -1.93
CA LYS A 149 29.44 -19.54 -2.64
C LYS A 149 29.50 -20.96 -2.09
N ASN A 150 28.36 -21.48 -1.62
CA ASN A 150 28.25 -22.83 -1.03
C ASN A 150 29.33 -23.10 0.04
N ARG A 151 29.50 -22.15 0.97
CA ARG A 151 30.51 -22.16 2.05
C ARG A 151 31.99 -22.06 1.63
N LYS A 152 32.31 -22.02 0.33
CA LYS A 152 33.67 -21.76 -0.16
C LYS A 152 33.89 -20.25 -0.31
N LYS A 153 35.03 -19.76 0.16
CA LYS A 153 35.48 -18.39 -0.12
C LYS A 153 35.77 -18.28 -1.62
N VAL A 154 35.29 -17.20 -2.23
CA VAL A 154 35.62 -16.79 -3.59
C VAL A 154 36.63 -15.67 -3.46
N GLU A 155 37.79 -15.85 -4.08
CA GLU A 155 38.80 -14.81 -4.15
C GLU A 155 38.28 -13.68 -5.03
N VAL A 156 38.32 -12.45 -4.50
CA VAL A 156 37.91 -11.25 -5.22
C VAL A 156 39.17 -10.45 -5.54
N LEU A 157 39.43 -10.24 -6.83
CA LEU A 157 40.61 -9.48 -7.26
C LEU A 157 40.53 -8.03 -6.75
N PRO A 158 41.66 -7.40 -6.38
CA PRO A 158 41.68 -6.03 -5.86
C PRO A 158 41.00 -4.99 -6.76
N VAL A 159 41.12 -5.12 -8.09
CA VAL A 159 40.46 -4.23 -9.05
C VAL A 159 38.93 -4.32 -8.98
N ILE A 160 38.39 -5.51 -8.75
CA ILE A 160 36.95 -5.75 -8.61
C ILE A 160 36.46 -5.18 -7.29
N LYS A 161 37.25 -5.31 -6.21
CA LYS A 161 36.92 -4.73 -4.91
C LYS A 161 36.72 -3.21 -5.01
N ARG A 162 37.69 -2.53 -5.63
CA ARG A 162 37.63 -1.07 -5.87
C ARG A 162 36.40 -0.68 -6.68
N GLY A 163 36.16 -1.35 -7.81
CA GLY A 163 34.98 -1.09 -8.63
C GLY A 163 33.65 -1.22 -7.87
N ILE A 164 33.50 -2.24 -7.01
CA ILE A 164 32.30 -2.42 -6.19
C ILE A 164 32.10 -1.25 -5.20
N LEU A 165 33.17 -0.83 -4.52
CA LEU A 165 33.11 0.26 -3.53
C LEU A 165 32.83 1.61 -4.20
N ASP A 166 33.47 1.89 -5.34
CA ASP A 166 33.26 3.12 -6.10
C ASP A 166 31.82 3.20 -6.62
N TRP A 167 31.30 2.12 -7.22
CA TRP A 167 29.91 2.07 -7.66
C TRP A 167 28.91 2.23 -6.52
N LEU A 168 29.19 1.64 -5.34
CA LEU A 168 28.34 1.80 -4.17
C LEU A 168 28.28 3.27 -3.72
N ARG A 169 29.41 3.97 -3.70
CA ARG A 169 29.50 5.40 -3.36
C ARG A 169 28.78 6.27 -4.38
N GLU A 170 29.10 6.12 -5.66
CA GLU A 170 28.51 6.91 -6.74
C GLU A 170 26.99 6.73 -6.78
N THR A 171 26.52 5.49 -6.68
CA THR A 171 25.07 5.19 -6.67
C THR A 171 24.41 5.80 -5.44
N TYR A 172 25.03 5.69 -4.26
CA TYR A 172 24.50 6.30 -3.06
C TYR A 172 24.40 7.83 -3.17
N GLU A 173 25.47 8.51 -3.57
CA GLU A 173 25.48 9.98 -3.72
C GLU A 173 24.49 10.46 -4.78
N ARG A 174 24.41 9.75 -5.92
CA ARG A 174 23.53 10.13 -7.04
C ARG A 174 22.05 9.87 -6.77
N GLU A 175 21.73 8.73 -6.17
CA GLU A 175 20.36 8.20 -6.16
C GLU A 175 19.75 8.09 -4.76
N CYS A 176 20.56 7.99 -3.72
CA CYS A 176 20.09 7.65 -2.38
C CYS A 176 20.15 8.84 -1.41
N LYS A 177 21.23 9.64 -1.46
CA LYS A 177 21.50 10.69 -0.48
C LYS A 177 20.39 11.75 -0.48
N GLY A 178 19.79 11.95 0.68
CA GLY A 178 18.69 12.91 0.87
C GLY A 178 17.37 12.51 0.19
N ARG A 179 17.29 11.31 -0.40
CA ARG A 179 16.08 10.76 -1.03
C ARG A 179 15.55 9.58 -0.22
N LYS A 180 14.24 9.34 -0.31
CA LYS A 180 13.68 8.07 0.18
C LYS A 180 14.09 6.97 -0.79
N ILE A 181 15.05 6.15 -0.38
CA ILE A 181 15.46 4.95 -1.12
C ILE A 181 14.28 3.98 -1.12
N GLN A 182 13.72 3.68 -2.29
CA GLN A 182 12.79 2.57 -2.46
C GLN A 182 13.61 1.32 -2.78
N TYR A 183 13.52 0.34 -1.88
CA TYR A 183 14.32 -0.86 -1.97
C TYR A 183 13.56 -1.95 -2.71
N TYR A 184 13.81 -2.09 -4.00
CA TYR A 184 13.50 -3.32 -4.73
C TYR A 184 14.59 -4.33 -4.38
N GLY A 185 14.43 -5.03 -3.26
CA GLY A 185 15.38 -6.06 -2.80
C GLY A 185 16.03 -5.81 -1.45
N ILE A 186 15.35 -5.15 -0.50
CA ILE A 186 15.62 -5.49 0.91
C ILE A 186 15.34 -6.98 1.03
N ASP A 187 16.27 -7.68 1.66
CA ASP A 187 16.07 -8.94 2.36
C ASP A 187 14.76 -8.83 3.14
N THR A 188 13.63 -9.13 2.48
CA THR A 188 12.32 -9.14 3.11
C THR A 188 12.49 -10.21 4.16
N GLY A 189 12.72 -9.79 5.39
CA GLY A 189 12.77 -10.72 6.50
C GLY A 189 11.54 -11.60 6.38
N ASN A 190 11.65 -12.86 6.84
CA ASN A 190 10.55 -13.82 6.81
C ASN A 190 9.21 -13.12 7.01
N PHE A 191 8.26 -13.35 6.11
CA PHE A 191 6.89 -12.85 6.18
C PHE A 191 6.12 -13.58 7.30
N ASP A 192 6.72 -13.71 8.48
CA ASP A 192 6.20 -14.37 9.68
C ASP A 192 5.76 -13.35 10.74
N GLN A 193 6.07 -12.07 10.55
CA GLN A 193 5.70 -11.01 11.49
C GLN A 193 4.22 -10.65 11.37
N THR A 194 3.56 -10.57 12.52
CA THR A 194 2.17 -10.14 12.64
C THR A 194 2.04 -9.06 13.71
N TYR A 195 1.40 -7.95 13.35
CA TYR A 195 1.14 -6.81 14.24
C TYR A 195 -0.38 -6.68 14.48
N PRO A 196 -0.93 -7.26 15.57
CA PRO A 196 -2.37 -7.31 15.79
C PRO A 196 -2.99 -5.98 16.25
N SER A 197 -2.23 -4.88 16.32
CA SER A 197 -2.70 -3.61 16.85
C SER A 197 -3.78 -2.99 15.95
N THR A 198 -5.01 -2.96 16.45
CA THR A 198 -6.12 -2.20 15.87
C THR A 198 -5.73 -0.74 15.59
N SER A 199 -4.99 -0.11 16.51
CA SER A 199 -4.55 1.28 16.34
C SER A 199 -3.64 1.46 15.12
N TYR A 200 -2.81 0.47 14.79
CA TYR A 200 -1.97 0.51 13.58
C TYR A 200 -2.80 0.32 12.30
N ARG A 201 -3.81 -0.56 12.33
CA ARG A 201 -4.76 -0.71 11.21
C ARG A 201 -5.51 0.59 10.93
N ILE A 202 -6.07 1.20 11.99
CA ILE A 202 -6.77 2.48 11.91
C ILE A 202 -5.82 3.58 11.42
N TYR A 203 -4.61 3.67 11.97
CA TYR A 203 -3.63 4.68 11.55
C TYR A 203 -3.24 4.55 10.08
N ARG A 204 -2.95 3.32 9.60
CA ARG A 204 -2.62 3.08 8.19
C ARG A 204 -3.79 3.41 7.26
N THR A 205 -5.01 3.08 7.69
CA THR A 205 -6.24 3.47 6.98
C THR A 205 -6.33 4.98 6.82
N VAL A 206 -6.08 5.74 7.89
CA VAL A 206 -6.06 7.21 7.84
C VAL A 206 -5.06 7.73 6.82
N GLU A 207 -3.84 7.19 6.79
CA GLU A 207 -2.81 7.64 5.87
C GLU A 207 -3.24 7.43 4.41
N MET A 208 -3.68 6.21 4.07
CA MET A 208 -4.10 5.90 2.70
C MET A 208 -5.28 6.75 2.24
N TYR A 209 -6.31 6.90 3.07
CA TYR A 209 -7.46 7.74 2.71
C TYR A 209 -7.10 9.22 2.63
N ARG A 210 -6.24 9.74 3.51
CA ARG A 210 -5.81 11.13 3.42
C ARG A 210 -5.07 11.41 2.14
N ASP A 211 -4.11 10.56 1.79
CA ASP A 211 -3.31 10.71 0.57
C ASP A 211 -4.23 10.64 -0.66
N MET A 212 -5.09 9.63 -0.74
CA MET A 212 -6.07 9.48 -1.83
C MET A 212 -7.04 10.67 -1.92
N LEU A 213 -7.69 11.06 -0.82
CA LEU A 213 -8.66 12.16 -0.82
C LEU A 213 -8.01 13.51 -1.14
N ASN A 214 -6.77 13.73 -0.72
CA ASN A 214 -6.03 14.95 -1.06
C ASN A 214 -5.69 14.98 -2.55
N THR A 215 -5.31 13.84 -3.14
CA THR A 215 -5.07 13.73 -4.59
C THR A 215 -6.34 13.96 -5.40
N LEU A 216 -7.46 13.36 -4.98
CA LEU A 216 -8.74 13.46 -5.70
C LEU A 216 -9.40 14.83 -5.59
N LEU A 217 -9.36 15.45 -4.42
CA LEU A 217 -10.16 16.64 -4.10
C LEU A 217 -9.32 17.93 -4.00
N GLY A 218 -8.00 17.80 -3.88
CA GLY A 218 -7.10 18.91 -3.56
C GLY A 218 -7.46 19.58 -2.23
N ASP A 219 -7.08 20.86 -2.10
CA ASP A 219 -7.41 21.72 -0.96
C ASP A 219 -8.83 22.31 -1.03
N ASN A 220 -9.56 22.03 -2.11
CA ASN A 220 -10.89 22.59 -2.31
C ASN A 220 -11.88 22.00 -1.29
N ARG A 221 -12.54 22.89 -0.55
CA ARG A 221 -13.70 22.53 0.25
C ARG A 221 -14.93 22.55 -0.67
N PRO A 222 -15.62 21.42 -0.88
CA PRO A 222 -16.87 21.43 -1.63
C PRO A 222 -17.85 22.40 -0.96
N LYS A 223 -18.59 23.16 -1.78
CA LYS A 223 -19.67 24.01 -1.28
C LYS A 223 -20.69 23.09 -0.63
N GLN A 224 -20.97 23.27 0.67
CA GLN A 224 -21.93 22.43 1.38
C GLN A 224 -23.29 22.47 0.67
N PRO A 225 -23.76 21.33 0.13
CA PRO A 225 -25.05 21.29 -0.57
C PRO A 225 -26.23 21.38 0.42
N ASP A 226 -26.04 20.94 1.67
CA ASP A 226 -27.00 21.03 2.77
C ASP A 226 -26.26 21.00 4.14
N LYS A 227 -26.80 21.63 5.19
CA LYS A 227 -26.22 21.65 6.55
C LYS A 227 -26.31 20.30 7.27
N SER A 228 -27.13 19.38 6.77
CA SER A 228 -27.38 18.05 7.36
C SER A 228 -26.22 17.05 7.15
N VAL A 229 -25.42 17.23 6.08
CA VAL A 229 -24.34 16.30 5.71
C VAL A 229 -22.98 16.85 6.12
N SER A 230 -22.24 16.10 6.93
CA SER A 230 -20.86 16.44 7.30
C SER A 230 -19.90 16.09 6.18
N LEU A 231 -19.31 17.10 5.52
CA LEU A 231 -18.26 16.91 4.50
C LEU A 231 -16.85 16.79 5.11
N ASN A 232 -16.77 16.46 6.40
CA ASN A 232 -15.50 16.31 7.10
C ASN A 232 -14.83 14.99 6.65
N ARG A 233 -13.76 15.10 5.85
CA ARG A 233 -12.95 13.98 5.37
C ARG A 233 -12.46 13.07 6.50
N LEU A 234 -12.13 13.63 7.67
CA LEU A 234 -11.66 12.84 8.80
C LEU A 234 -12.79 12.05 9.49
N LEU A 235 -14.00 12.63 9.54
CA LEU A 235 -15.19 11.92 10.02
C LEU A 235 -15.60 10.79 9.07
N LEU A 236 -15.48 10.99 7.75
CA LEU A 236 -15.66 9.93 6.76
C LEU A 236 -14.74 8.74 7.06
N ILE A 237 -13.43 9.01 7.25
CA ILE A 237 -12.44 7.97 7.57
C ILE A 237 -12.79 7.27 8.90
N SER A 238 -13.26 8.02 9.88
CA SER A 238 -13.69 7.49 11.18
C SER A 238 -14.84 6.48 11.02
N ARG A 239 -15.88 6.84 10.27
CA ARG A 239 -17.02 5.96 9.94
C ARG A 239 -16.59 4.72 9.16
N ILE A 240 -15.66 4.87 8.21
CA ILE A 240 -15.10 3.74 7.46
C ILE A 240 -14.34 2.77 8.38
N CYS A 241 -13.57 3.28 9.36
CA CYS A 241 -12.88 2.41 10.33
C CYS A 241 -13.86 1.57 11.17
N TYR A 242 -15.06 2.12 11.46
CA TYR A 242 -16.15 1.37 12.10
C TYR A 242 -16.75 0.33 11.15
N LEU A 243 -17.03 0.69 9.89
CA LEU A 243 -17.52 -0.24 8.85
C LEU A 243 -16.56 -1.43 8.64
N TYR A 244 -15.25 -1.18 8.64
CA TYR A 244 -14.21 -2.20 8.59
C TYR A 244 -14.16 -3.13 9.81
N LYS A 245 -14.90 -2.80 10.88
CA LYS A 245 -14.84 -3.46 12.19
C LYS A 245 -13.42 -3.49 12.77
N PHE A 246 -12.61 -2.46 12.47
CA PHE A 246 -11.36 -2.26 13.20
C PHE A 246 -11.64 -1.80 14.63
N THR A 247 -12.76 -1.11 14.84
CA THR A 247 -13.26 -0.70 16.15
C THR A 247 -14.75 -1.01 16.25
N TYR A 248 -15.22 -1.25 17.48
CA TYR A 248 -16.64 -1.36 17.83
C TYR A 248 -17.11 -0.17 18.69
N ASN A 249 -16.28 0.88 18.80
CA ASN A 249 -16.63 2.09 19.53
C ASN A 249 -17.48 3.00 18.65
N ASP A 250 -18.75 3.15 19.00
CA ASP A 250 -19.73 3.98 18.28
C ASP A 250 -19.34 5.46 18.21
N SER A 251 -18.40 5.94 19.05
CA SER A 251 -17.88 7.31 18.93
C SER A 251 -17.35 7.62 17.53
N PHE A 252 -16.86 6.60 16.81
CA PHE A 252 -16.34 6.71 15.45
C PHE A 252 -17.42 7.06 14.42
N LEU A 253 -18.70 6.81 14.73
CA LEU A 253 -19.83 7.16 13.86
C LEU A 253 -20.15 8.66 13.87
N TYR A 254 -19.85 9.33 14.98
CA TYR A 254 -20.33 10.70 15.24
C TYR A 254 -19.21 11.73 15.40
N SER A 255 -17.98 11.32 15.73
CA SER A 255 -16.85 12.22 15.92
C SER A 255 -15.55 11.62 15.39
N ASP A 256 -14.62 12.50 15.01
CA ASP A 256 -13.25 12.15 14.62
C ASP A 256 -12.23 12.29 15.78
N ASP A 257 -12.67 12.57 17.01
CA ASP A 257 -11.77 12.79 18.16
C ASP A 257 -11.00 11.53 18.56
N SER A 258 -11.66 10.37 18.59
CA SER A 258 -11.00 9.08 18.84
C SER A 258 -9.95 8.79 17.78
N LEU A 259 -10.25 9.12 16.51
CA LEU A 259 -9.34 8.98 15.39
C LEU A 259 -8.11 9.90 15.54
N LYS A 260 -8.31 11.18 15.89
CA LYS A 260 -7.23 12.14 16.20
C LYS A 260 -6.31 11.63 17.31
N GLY A 261 -6.88 11.02 18.36
CA GLY A 261 -6.13 10.41 19.45
C GLY A 261 -5.19 9.29 18.97
N ILE A 262 -5.69 8.39 18.11
CA ILE A 262 -4.90 7.32 17.49
C ILE A 262 -3.80 7.89 16.58
N ILE A 263 -4.13 8.90 15.77
CA ILE A 263 -3.15 9.57 14.91
C ILE A 263 -1.99 10.11 15.74
N LYS A 264 -2.27 10.77 16.86
CA LYS A 264 -1.24 11.30 17.75
C LYS A 264 -0.41 10.20 18.41
N SER A 265 -1.02 9.08 18.80
CA SER A 265 -0.33 8.01 19.54
C SER A 265 0.53 7.11 18.63
N CYS A 266 0.13 6.91 17.37
CA CYS A 266 0.85 6.07 16.41
C CYS A 266 1.89 6.85 15.59
N LYS A 267 1.81 8.18 15.52
CA LYS A 267 2.77 9.01 14.79
C LYS A 267 4.20 8.75 15.27
N GLY A 268 5.08 8.35 14.33
CA GLY A 268 6.49 8.03 14.61
C GLY A 268 6.73 6.69 15.32
N ARG A 269 5.67 5.90 15.60
CA ARG A 269 5.75 4.57 16.22
C ARG A 269 5.29 3.44 15.30
N MET A 270 4.77 3.79 14.12
CA MET A 270 4.36 2.82 13.12
C MET A 270 5.54 1.97 12.66
N PRO A 271 5.42 0.63 12.70
CA PRO A 271 6.40 -0.22 12.05
C PRO A 271 6.35 0.03 10.54
N ALA A 272 7.51 0.15 9.92
CA ALA A 272 7.59 0.23 8.47
C ALA A 272 7.38 -1.18 7.92
N THR A 273 6.16 -1.51 7.51
CA THR A 273 5.80 -2.82 6.96
C THR A 273 5.34 -2.71 5.52
N TYR A 274 5.56 -3.78 4.74
CA TYR A 274 4.92 -3.99 3.44
C TYR A 274 4.04 -5.23 3.47
N SER A 275 2.93 -5.16 2.75
CA SER A 275 2.09 -6.33 2.51
C SER A 275 2.79 -7.31 1.58
N ALA A 276 3.01 -8.55 2.03
CA ALA A 276 3.58 -9.63 1.23
C ALA A 276 2.76 -9.94 -0.02
N VAL A 277 1.47 -9.60 0.04
CA VAL A 277 0.49 -9.93 -0.98
C VAL A 277 0.52 -8.95 -2.14
N TYR A 278 1.01 -7.72 -1.90
CA TYR A 278 1.04 -6.61 -2.86
C TYR A 278 2.48 -6.22 -3.25
N LEU A 279 3.44 -7.14 -3.03
CA LEU A 279 4.84 -7.05 -3.45
C LEU A 279 5.10 -7.97 -4.65
#